data_AF-A0A967P194-F1
#
_entry.id   AF-A0A967P194-F1
#
_cell.length_a   1.000
_cell.length_b   1.000
_cell.length_c   1.000
_cell.angle_alpha   90.00
_cell.angle_beta   90.00
_cell.angle_gamma   90.00
#
_symmetry.space_group_name_H-M   'P 1'
#
loop_
_entity.id
_entity.type
_entity.pdbx_description
1 polymer ?
#
loop_
_entity_poly.entity_id
_entity_poly.type
_entity_poly.pdbx_seq_one_letter_code
_entity_poly.pdbx_strand_id
1 'polypeptide(L)' 'NLPPEQYDPQEAKRLLAKAGYGDGFELTIHGPNDRYINDAKIAQAIAQMLTRVGIETSV' A
#
# COMPACT_ATOMS: atom_id res chain seq x y z
N ASN A 1 2.87 -21.00 -11.99
CA ASN A 1 2.25 -20.48 -10.75
C ASN A 1 3.32 -19.85 -9.89
N LEU A 2 3.21 -18.55 -9.60
CA LEU A 2 4.05 -17.87 -8.62
C LEU A 2 3.44 -18.05 -7.22
N PRO A 3 4.23 -18.39 -6.19
CA PRO A 3 3.73 -18.42 -4.82
C PRO A 3 3.38 -17.00 -4.35
N PRO A 4 2.39 -16.84 -3.45
CA PRO A 4 2.11 -15.54 -2.86
C PRO A 4 3.26 -15.09 -1.97
N GLU A 5 3.56 -13.80 -1.99
CA GLU A 5 4.50 -13.20 -1.04
C GLU A 5 3.93 -13.27 0.38
N GLN A 6 4.81 -13.51 1.37
CA GLN A 6 4.42 -13.47 2.77
C GLN A 6 4.17 -12.02 3.22
N TYR A 7 3.22 -11.83 4.13
CA TYR A 7 2.98 -10.52 4.72
C TYR A 7 4.06 -10.18 5.74
N ASP A 8 5.02 -9.35 5.35
CA ASP A 8 6.11 -8.86 6.21
C ASP A 8 6.29 -7.34 6.07
N PRO A 9 5.70 -6.53 6.98
CA PRO A 9 5.87 -5.09 6.99
C PRO A 9 7.30 -4.60 7.24
N GLN A 10 8.13 -5.40 7.93
CA GLN A 10 9.51 -5.00 8.23
C GLN A 10 10.39 -5.16 6.98
N GLU A 11 10.19 -6.25 6.24
CA GLU A 11 10.83 -6.44 4.95
C GLU A 11 10.41 -5.36 3.94
N ALA A 12 9.13 -4.99 3.91
CA ALA A 12 8.65 -3.88 3.08
C ALA A 12 9.39 -2.56 3.37
N LYS A 13 9.54 -2.20 4.66
CA LYS A 13 10.31 -1.01 5.07
C LYS A 13 11.79 -1.10 4.66
N ARG A 14 12.40 -2.27 4.80
CA ARG A 14 13.80 -2.51 4.39
C ARG A 14 13.98 -2.32 2.89
N LEU A 15 13.03 -2.79 2.08
CA LEU A 15 13.05 -2.64 0.63
C LEU A 15 12.88 -1.17 0.22
N LEU A 16 11.98 -0.42 0.87
CA LEU A 16 11.81 1.02 0.64
C LEU A 16 13.11 1.78 0.94
N ALA A 17 13.75 1.52 2.08
CA ALA A 17 15.04 2.13 2.42
C ALA A 17 16.13 1.78 1.40
N LYS A 18 16.23 0.51 0.96
CA LYS A 18 17.17 0.08 -0.08
C LYS A 18 16.93 0.79 -1.43
N ALA A 19 15.68 1.13 -1.73
CA ALA A 19 15.30 1.87 -2.92
C ALA A 19 15.52 3.40 -2.80
N GLY A 20 15.98 3.90 -1.65
CA GLY A 20 16.19 5.33 -1.41
C GLY A 20 15.00 6.07 -0.81
N TYR A 21 13.91 5.35 -0.46
CA TYR A 21 12.68 5.90 0.12
C TYR A 21 12.57 5.53 1.61
N GLY A 22 13.67 5.63 2.37
CA GLY A 22 13.68 5.28 3.79
C GLY A 22 12.73 6.11 4.65
N ASP A 23 12.52 7.37 4.26
CA ASP A 23 11.58 8.29 4.90
C ASP A 23 10.17 8.24 4.27
N GLY A 24 9.96 7.35 3.29
CA GLY A 24 8.69 7.20 2.59
C GLY A 24 8.47 8.21 1.46
N PHE A 25 7.21 8.30 1.03
CA PHE A 25 6.70 9.24 0.04
C PHE A 25 5.17 9.29 0.10
N GLU A 26 4.58 10.27 -0.58
CA GLU A 26 3.12 10.42 -0.73
C GLU A 26 2.60 9.70 -1.98
N LEU A 27 1.42 9.10 -1.87
CA LEU A 27 0.75 8.40 -2.96
C LEU A 27 -0.77 8.68 -2.97
N THR A 28 -1.33 8.89 -4.15
CA THR A 28 -2.79 8.91 -4.35
C THR A 28 -3.23 7.59 -4.99
N ILE A 29 -4.20 6.92 -4.36
CA ILE A 29 -4.77 5.66 -4.82
C ILE A 29 -6.10 5.97 -5.51
N HIS A 30 -6.12 5.83 -6.84
CA HIS A 30 -7.36 5.97 -7.59
C HIS A 30 -8.10 4.64 -7.67
N GLY A 31 -9.36 4.64 -7.25
CA GLY A 31 -10.27 3.52 -7.40
C GLY A 31 -11.67 4.00 -7.81
N PRO A 32 -12.50 3.11 -8.38
CA PRO A 32 -13.91 3.43 -8.56
C PRO A 32 -14.60 3.55 -7.19
N ASN A 33 -15.72 4.27 -7.18
CA ASN A 33 -16.61 4.41 -6.05
C ASN A 33 -18.02 4.00 -6.49
N ASP A 34 -18.59 2.99 -5.84
CA ASP A 34 -19.90 2.41 -6.14
C ASP A 34 -20.02 1.77 -7.54
N ARG A 35 -18.90 1.39 -8.17
CA ARG A 35 -18.92 0.62 -9.43
C ARG A 35 -18.86 -0.88 -9.18
N TYR A 36 -18.06 -1.29 -8.20
CA TYR A 36 -17.86 -2.70 -7.86
C TYR A 36 -18.06 -2.90 -6.36
N ILE A 37 -18.53 -4.09 -5.99
CA ILE A 37 -18.74 -4.46 -4.59
C ILE A 37 -17.43 -4.27 -3.82
N ASN A 38 -17.48 -3.42 -2.79
CA ASN A 38 -16.37 -3.09 -1.89
C ASN A 38 -15.20 -2.30 -2.52
N ASP A 39 -15.33 -1.71 -3.71
CA ASP A 39 -14.23 -0.96 -4.34
C ASP A 39 -13.59 0.10 -3.42
N ALA A 40 -14.38 0.99 -2.84
CA ALA A 40 -13.91 2.02 -1.91
C ALA A 40 -13.28 1.41 -0.65
N LYS A 41 -13.89 0.35 -0.10
CA LYS A 41 -13.38 -0.32 1.12
C LYS A 41 -12.03 -1.01 0.87
N ILE A 42 -11.85 -1.61 -0.31
CA ILE A 42 -10.61 -2.26 -0.71
C ILE A 42 -9.52 -1.20 -0.88
N ALA A 43 -9.81 -0.10 -1.59
CA ALA A 43 -8.87 0.99 -1.78
C ALA A 43 -8.42 1.59 -0.43
N GLN A 44 -9.37 1.83 0.50
CA GLN A 44 -9.08 2.27 1.86
C GLN A 44 -8.22 1.27 2.65
N ALA A 45 -8.50 -0.03 2.53
CA ALA A 45 -7.70 -1.04 3.22
C ALA A 45 -6.25 -1.06 2.71
N ILE A 46 -6.05 -0.96 1.39
CA ILE A 46 -4.72 -0.87 0.78
C ILE A 46 -3.99 0.39 1.27
N ALA A 47 -4.66 1.54 1.25
CA ALA A 47 -4.12 2.80 1.75
C ALA A 47 -3.60 2.66 3.18
N GLN A 48 -4.42 2.12 4.08
CA GLN A 48 -4.04 1.89 5.48
C GLN A 48 -2.83 0.94 5.63
N MET A 49 -2.71 -0.09 4.78
CA MET A 49 -1.57 -1.00 4.80
C MET A 49 -0.27 -0.31 4.35
N LEU A 50 -0.35 0.53 3.31
CA LEU A 50 0.80 1.30 2.81
C LEU A 50 1.24 2.38 3.81
N THR A 51 0.31 3.06 4.47
CA THR A 51 0.61 4.05 5.52
C THR A 51 1.39 3.44 6.68
N ARG A 52 1.11 2.19 7.06
CA ARG A 52 1.85 1.49 8.14
C ARG A 52 3.33 1.24 7.81
N VAL A 53 3.69 1.22 6.53
CA VAL A 53 5.07 1.03 6.06
C VAL A 53 5.75 2.34 5.66
N GLY A 54 5.11 3.49 5.92
CA GLY A 54 5.69 4.82 5.70
C GLY A 54 5.31 5.47 4.37
N ILE A 55 4.38 4.91 3.61
CA ILE A 55 3.86 5.56 2.40
C ILE A 55 2.59 6.30 2.78
N GLU A 56 2.64 7.62 2.85
CA GLU A 56 1.45 8.42 3.13
C GLU A 56 0.47 8.33 1.96
N THR A 57 -0.80 8.02 2.25
CA THR A 57 -1.79 7.74 1.21
C THR A 57 -3.03 8.61 1.29
N SER A 58 -3.52 8.99 0.11
CA SER A 58 -4.87 9.51 -0.15
C SER A 58 -5.62 8.56 -1.08
N VAL A 59 -6.95 8.50 -0.97
CA VAL A 59 -7.83 7.63 -1.78
C VAL A 59 -8.92 8.46 -2.43
#